data_AF-A0A7W1JVB2-F1
#
_entry.id   AF-A0A7W1JVB2-F1
#
_cell.length_a   1.000
_cell.length_b   1.000
_cell.length_c   1.000
_cell.angle_alpha   90.00
_cell.angle_beta   90.00
_cell.angle_gamma   90.00
#
_symmetry.space_group_name_H-M   'P 1'
#
loop_
_entity.id
_entity.type
_entity.pdbx_description
1 polymer ?
#
loop_
_entity_poly.entity_id
_entity_poly.type
_entity_poly.pdbx_seq_one_letter_code
_entity_poly.pdbx_strand_id
1 'polypeptide(L)'
;MDALMLDGNAAAGLLQEIFGSEMTTAVGTCDGCGTAGEVGGVRLYRGAGLAFRCPHCGDVLMKIVVAGERVWIDFRGLRTLQLNG
;
A
#
# COMPACT_ATOMS: atom_id res chain seq x y z
N MET A 1 -2.12 20.18 6.20
CA MET A 1 -1.14 19.25 5.62
C MET A 1 -0.84 18.24 6.70
N ASP A 2 -1.33 17.02 6.55
CA ASP A 2 -1.26 16.00 7.61
C ASP A 2 0.21 15.54 7.71
N ALA A 3 0.92 15.99 8.76
CA ALA A 3 2.38 15.91 8.88
C ALA A 3 2.94 14.46 8.93
N LEU A 4 2.07 13.45 8.86
CA LEU A 4 2.39 12.03 8.89
C LEU A 4 2.12 11.31 7.56
N MET A 5 1.59 12.01 6.54
CA MET A 5 1.31 11.43 5.24
C MET A 5 2.60 11.37 4.39
N LEU A 6 2.94 10.16 3.96
CA LEU A 6 4.06 9.86 3.06
C LEU A 6 3.53 9.32 1.74
N ASP A 7 4.40 9.30 0.76
CA ASP A 7 4.18 8.55 -0.47
C ASP A 7 4.43 7.04 -0.23
N GLY A 8 3.76 6.17 -1.00
CA GLY A 8 3.89 4.72 -0.92
C GLY A 8 5.32 4.23 -1.16
N ASN A 9 6.15 4.98 -1.89
CA ASN A 9 7.57 4.68 -2.05
C ASN A 9 8.32 4.61 -0.71
N ALA A 10 7.85 5.30 0.33
CA ALA A 10 8.45 5.24 1.66
C ALA A 10 8.30 3.88 2.35
N ALA A 11 7.55 2.93 1.77
CA ALA A 11 7.45 1.54 2.20
C ALA A 11 8.25 0.56 1.32
N ALA A 12 8.99 1.02 0.32
CA ALA A 12 9.71 0.16 -0.64
C ALA A 12 10.54 -0.94 0.03
N GLY A 13 11.35 -0.60 1.04
CA GLY A 13 12.17 -1.57 1.77
C GLY A 13 11.34 -2.67 2.44
N LEU A 14 10.27 -2.31 3.16
CA LEU A 14 9.39 -3.29 3.80
C LEU A 14 8.64 -4.15 2.77
N LEU A 15 8.20 -3.55 1.67
CA LEU A 15 7.54 -4.29 0.60
C LEU A 15 8.50 -5.30 -0.05
N GLN A 16 9.76 -4.92 -0.28
CA GLN A 16 10.80 -5.81 -0.76
C GLN A 16 11.09 -6.96 0.23
N GLU A 17 11.13 -6.68 1.53
CA GLU A 17 11.31 -7.69 2.58
C GLU A 17 10.16 -8.71 2.62
N ILE A 18 8.92 -8.25 2.41
CA ILE A 18 7.72 -9.10 2.47
C ILE A 18 7.52 -9.91 1.18
N PHE A 19 7.65 -9.27 0.01
CA PHE A 19 7.28 -9.86 -1.28
C PHE A 19 8.47 -10.37 -2.08
N GLY A 20 9.70 -9.98 -1.74
CA GLY A 20 10.90 -10.37 -2.47
C GLY A 20 11.08 -9.65 -3.81
N SER A 21 10.26 -8.64 -4.13
CA SER A 21 10.31 -7.89 -5.39
C SER A 21 10.01 -6.40 -5.20
N GLU A 22 10.33 -5.59 -6.21
CA GLU A 22 10.04 -4.16 -6.23
C GLU A 22 8.54 -3.92 -6.44
N MET A 23 7.83 -3.71 -5.34
CA MET A 23 6.37 -3.59 -5.34
C MET A 23 5.86 -2.17 -5.57
N THR A 24 6.70 -1.13 -5.50
CA THR A 24 6.22 0.25 -5.68
C THR A 24 5.68 0.49 -7.09
N THR A 25 6.19 -0.25 -8.09
CA THR A 25 5.69 -0.18 -9.47
C THR A 25 4.46 -1.07 -9.73
N ALA A 26 4.07 -1.91 -8.75
CA ALA A 26 2.87 -2.74 -8.89
C ALA A 26 1.63 -1.83 -9.01
N VAL A 27 0.69 -2.20 -9.86
CA VAL A 27 -0.50 -1.39 -10.13
C VAL A 27 -1.70 -1.97 -9.38
N GLY A 28 -2.23 -1.20 -8.43
CA GLY A 28 -3.43 -1.56 -7.68
C GLY A 28 -4.67 -0.86 -8.23
N THR A 29 -5.80 -1.57 -8.33
CA THR A 29 -7.12 -0.96 -8.61
C THR A 29 -7.90 -0.80 -7.32
N CYS A 30 -8.30 0.43 -7.00
CA CYS A 30 -9.12 0.72 -5.82
C CYS A 30 -10.50 0.08 -5.93
N ASP A 31 -10.94 -0.65 -4.90
CA ASP A 31 -12.27 -1.25 -4.87
C ASP A 31 -13.39 -0.20 -4.80
N GLY A 32 -13.17 0.89 -4.06
CA GLY A 32 -14.17 1.95 -3.83
C GLY A 32 -14.41 2.85 -5.03
N CYS A 33 -13.36 3.42 -5.64
CA CYS A 33 -13.51 4.38 -6.75
C CYS A 33 -13.10 3.82 -8.13
N GLY A 34 -12.51 2.62 -8.18
CA GLY A 34 -12.07 2.00 -9.44
C GLY A 34 -10.80 2.58 -10.04
N THR A 35 -10.17 3.60 -9.45
CA THR A 35 -8.92 4.15 -9.97
C THR A 35 -7.78 3.15 -9.84
N ALA A 36 -7.03 2.97 -10.93
CA ALA A 36 -5.80 2.18 -10.96
C ALA A 36 -4.57 3.10 -10.88
N GLY A 37 -3.55 2.66 -10.14
CA GLY A 37 -2.29 3.40 -10.02
C GLY A 37 -1.21 2.58 -9.33
N GLU A 38 0.02 3.04 -9.47
CA GLU A 38 1.18 2.41 -8.83
C GLU A 38 1.09 2.50 -7.30
N VAL A 39 1.49 1.42 -6.61
CA VAL A 39 1.57 1.36 -5.14
C VAL A 39 2.48 2.46 -4.60
N GLY A 40 3.54 2.82 -5.33
CA GLY A 40 4.42 3.93 -5.00
C GLY A 40 3.66 5.23 -4.82
N GLY A 41 2.75 5.57 -5.73
CA GLY A 41 2.02 6.84 -5.73
C GLY A 41 0.82 6.93 -4.76
N VAL A 42 0.61 5.94 -3.89
CA VAL A 42 -0.52 5.98 -2.94
C VAL A 42 -0.16 6.78 -1.69
N ARG A 43 -1.17 7.21 -0.92
CA ARG A 43 -0.93 7.90 0.36
C ARG A 43 -0.65 6.88 1.46
N LEU A 44 0.54 6.92 2.04
CA LEU A 44 0.95 6.07 3.15
C LEU A 44 0.82 6.81 4.48
N TYR A 45 0.20 6.14 5.45
CA TYR A 45 0.10 6.60 6.83
C TYR A 45 0.73 5.58 7.78
N ARG A 46 1.46 6.07 8.79
CA ARG A 46 2.10 5.26 9.84
C ARG A 46 1.34 5.38 11.15
N GLY A 47 1.23 4.28 11.89
CA GLY A 47 0.60 4.20 13.22
C GLY A 47 0.90 2.84 13.87
N ALA A 48 -0.13 2.14 14.35
CA ALA A 48 0.00 0.74 14.79
C ALA A 48 0.35 -0.24 13.64
N GLY A 49 0.38 0.26 12.40
CA GLY A 49 0.84 -0.42 11.19
C GLY A 49 0.97 0.60 10.07
N LEU A 50 1.10 0.11 8.84
CA LEU A 50 1.05 0.91 7.62
C LEU A 50 -0.34 0.84 7.01
N ALA A 51 -0.88 1.99 6.64
CA ALA A 51 -2.13 2.09 5.88
C ALA A 51 -1.87 2.83 4.56
N PHE A 52 -2.08 2.12 3.45
CA PHE A 52 -1.99 2.65 2.10
C PHE A 52 -3.39 3.07 1.67
N ARG A 53 -3.56 4.33 1.30
CA ARG A 53 -4.85 4.93 0.95
C ARG A 53 -4.86 5.43 -0.48
N CYS A 54 -6.01 5.29 -1.12
CA CYS A 54 -6.25 5.82 -2.45
C CYS A 54 -6.02 7.33 -2.44
N PRO A 55 -5.17 7.88 -3.31
CA PRO A 55 -4.98 9.32 -3.39
C PRO A 55 -6.24 10.05 -3.92
N HIS A 56 -7.16 9.32 -4.57
CA HIS A 56 -8.38 9.87 -5.15
C HIS A 56 -9.57 9.91 -4.17
N CYS A 57 -9.95 8.78 -3.57
CA CYS A 57 -11.10 8.70 -2.66
C CYS A 57 -10.74 8.62 -1.16
N GLY A 58 -9.47 8.37 -0.82
CA GLY A 58 -9.02 8.23 0.57
C GLY A 58 -9.31 6.87 1.22
N ASP A 59 -9.96 5.94 0.50
CA ASP A 59 -10.20 4.57 0.98
C ASP A 59 -8.90 3.83 1.24
N VAL A 60 -8.92 2.94 2.24
CA VAL A 60 -7.77 2.11 2.58
C VAL A 60 -7.65 0.97 1.58
N LEU A 61 -6.61 1.00 0.76
CA LEU A 61 -6.30 0.00 -0.27
C LEU A 61 -5.67 -1.25 0.34
N MET A 62 -4.63 -1.03 1.15
CA MET A 62 -3.82 -2.09 1.75
C MET A 62 -3.41 -1.69 3.17
N LYS A 63 -3.31 -2.67 4.08
CA LYS A 63 -2.68 -2.48 5.40
C LYS A 63 -1.61 -3.53 5.64
N ILE A 64 -0.54 -3.13 6.30
CA ILE A 64 0.54 -4.03 6.74
C ILE A 64 0.76 -3.83 8.23
N VAL A 65 0.75 -4.91 9.00
CA VAL A 65 1.10 -4.92 10.43
C VAL A 65 2.16 -5.98 10.66
N VAL A 66 3.30 -5.57 11.20
CA VAL A 66 4.37 -6.49 11.63
C VAL A 66 4.24 -6.72 13.14
N ALA A 67 4.10 -7.97 13.55
CA ALA A 67 3.89 -8.38 14.94
C ALA A 67 4.82 -9.55 15.29
N GLY A 68 6.05 -9.21 15.71
CA GLY A 68 7.12 -10.19 15.89
C GLY A 68 7.50 -10.82 14.55
N GLU A 69 7.51 -12.15 14.48
CA GLU A 69 7.82 -12.92 13.27
C GLU A 69 6.64 -13.03 12.29
N ARG A 70 5.49 -12.43 12.61
CA ARG A 70 4.28 -12.51 11.77
C ARG A 70 4.05 -11.19 11.06
N VAL A 71 3.70 -11.26 9.79
CA VAL A 71 3.25 -10.13 8.99
C VAL A 71 1.80 -10.36 8.59
N TRP A 72 0.94 -9.38 8.88
CA TRP A 72 -0.46 -9.37 8.47
C TRP A 72 -0.64 -8.36 7.34
N ILE A 73 -1.24 -8.81 6.24
CA ILE A 73 -1.51 -7.98 5.08
C ILE A 73 -2.99 -8.08 4.72
N ASP A 74 -3.65 -6.94 4.63
CA ASP A 74 -5.05 -6.83 4.22
C ASP A 74 -5.10 -6.14 2.86
N PHE A 75 -5.76 -6.79 1.88
CA PHE A 75 -5.93 -6.29 0.52
C PHE A 75 -7.39 -6.00 0.16
N ARG A 76 -8.32 -6.02 1.12
CA ARG A 76 -9.76 -5.89 0.83
C ARG A 76 -10.15 -4.59 0.09
N GLY A 77 -9.35 -3.53 0.18
CA GLY A 77 -9.58 -2.29 -0.56
C GLY A 77 -8.99 -2.26 -1.96
N LEU A 78 -8.30 -3.32 -2.37
CA LEU A 78 -7.85 -3.54 -3.74
C LEU A 78 -8.76 -4.54 -4.43
N ARG A 79 -9.27 -4.17 -5.60
CA ARG A 79 -9.95 -5.08 -6.51
C ARG A 79 -8.95 -6.00 -7.22
N THR A 80 -7.84 -5.42 -7.65
CA THR A 80 -6.73 -6.13 -8.29
C THR A 80 -5.40 -5.52 -7.86
N LEU A 81 -4.36 -6.34 -7.89
CA LEU A 81 -2.97 -5.92 -7.79
C LEU A 81 -2.19 -6.63 -8.91
N GLN A 82 -1.71 -5.86 -9.86
CA GLN A 82 -0.85 -6.33 -10.94
C GLN A 82 0.60 -6.19 -10.54
N LEU A 83 1.36 -7.27 -10.65
CA LEU A 83 2.81 -7.26 -10.47
C LEU A 83 3.50 -7.13 -11.83
N ASN A 84 4.57 -6.35 -11.88
CA ASN A 84 5.47 -6.33 -13.02
C ASN A 84 6.51 -7.44 -12.81
N GLY A 85 6.70 -8.30 -13.82
CA GLY A 85 7.66 -9.40 -13.81
C GLY A 85 9.07 -9.00 -14.22
#